data_AF-J9BUX7-F1
#
_entry.id   AF-J9BUX7-F1
#
_cell.length_a   1.000
_cell.length_b   1.000
_cell.length_c   1.000
_cell.angle_alpha   90.00
_cell.angle_beta   90.00
_cell.angle_gamma   90.00
#
_symmetry.space_group_name_H-M   'P 1'
#
loop_
_entity.id
_entity.type
_entity.pdbx_description
1 polymer ?
#
loop_
_entity_poly.entity_id
_entity_poly.type
_entity_poly.pdbx_seq_one_letter_code
_entity_poly.pdbx_strand_id
1 'polypeptide(L)'
;DERDIETIVSLLARNTKLPLDEDKIRYLSQAVQSCAMSSAIMGWRALMPYTMGTLFSSLNDTWPEISNSTIDYSGKWKVAHYASRRFFASLAPLIFVENDKLMVYVANDSAKDEEVELKLKLRYFNGKKKESQVYNVFVPSMTSVKVREID
;
A
#
# COMPACT_ATOMS: atom_id res chain seq x y z
N ASP A 1 2.78 -19.39 -16.57
CA ASP A 1 1.82 -20.37 -17.12
C ASP A 1 0.61 -19.62 -17.69
N GLU A 2 -0.17 -20.20 -18.61
CA GLU A 2 -1.36 -19.57 -19.21
C GLU A 2 -2.38 -19.13 -18.14
N ARG A 3 -2.50 -19.94 -17.08
CA ARG A 3 -3.31 -19.66 -15.88
C ARG A 3 -2.87 -18.40 -15.10
N ASP A 4 -1.58 -18.10 -15.08
CA ASP A 4 -1.07 -16.90 -14.39
C ASP A 4 -1.50 -15.64 -15.14
N ILE A 5 -1.48 -15.69 -16.47
CA ILE A 5 -1.90 -14.60 -17.34
C ILE A 5 -3.41 -14.37 -17.18
N GLU A 6 -4.23 -15.43 -17.19
CA GLU A 6 -5.67 -15.31 -16.94
C GLU A 6 -5.98 -14.67 -15.59
N THR A 7 -5.22 -15.04 -14.55
CA THR A 7 -5.37 -14.47 -13.21
C THR A 7 -5.05 -12.97 -13.19
N ILE A 8 -3.94 -12.58 -13.83
CA ILE A 8 -3.54 -11.17 -13.95
C ILE A 8 -4.59 -10.38 -14.73
N VAL A 9 -5.06 -10.91 -15.87
CA VAL A 9 -6.08 -10.26 -16.69
C VAL A 9 -7.39 -10.12 -15.94
N SER A 10 -7.81 -11.14 -15.17
CA SER A 10 -9.00 -11.08 -14.31
C SER A 10 -8.87 -9.99 -13.23
N LEU A 11 -7.71 -9.88 -12.58
CA LEU A 11 -7.43 -8.82 -11.60
C LEU A 11 -7.44 -7.43 -12.26
N LEU A 12 -6.87 -7.30 -13.46
CA LEU A 12 -6.89 -6.05 -14.22
C LEU A 12 -8.31 -5.67 -14.62
N ALA A 13 -9.12 -6.62 -15.09
CA ALA A 13 -10.51 -6.38 -15.47
C ALA A 13 -11.37 -5.87 -14.30
N ARG A 14 -11.07 -6.32 -13.07
CA ARG A 14 -11.76 -5.86 -11.85
C ARG A 14 -11.36 -4.44 -11.42
N ASN A 15 -10.14 -4.00 -11.74
CA ASN A 15 -9.56 -2.77 -11.21
C ASN A 15 -9.35 -1.66 -12.27
N THR A 16 -9.51 -1.98 -13.54
CA THR A 16 -9.18 -1.09 -14.67
C THR A 16 -10.19 -1.23 -15.80
N LYS A 17 -10.10 -0.35 -16.82
CA LYS A 17 -10.96 -0.41 -18.01
C LYS A 17 -10.27 -1.17 -19.14
N LEU A 18 -10.93 -2.19 -19.66
CA LEU A 18 -10.51 -2.92 -20.86
C LEU A 18 -11.04 -2.24 -22.15
N PRO A 19 -10.43 -2.50 -23.32
CA PRO A 19 -9.24 -3.32 -23.57
C PRO A 19 -7.93 -2.59 -23.21
N LEU A 20 -6.89 -3.37 -22.92
CA LEU A 20 -5.54 -2.87 -22.64
C LEU A 20 -4.56 -3.40 -23.69
N ASP A 21 -3.63 -2.56 -24.09
CA ASP A 21 -2.45 -2.97 -24.85
C ASP A 21 -1.39 -3.60 -23.91
N GLU A 22 -0.37 -4.22 -24.49
CA GLU A 22 0.67 -4.95 -23.73
C GLU A 22 1.41 -4.04 -22.74
N ASP A 23 1.70 -2.80 -23.12
CA ASP A 23 2.40 -1.83 -22.25
C ASP A 23 1.55 -1.44 -21.04
N LYS A 24 0.24 -1.21 -21.25
CA LYS A 24 -0.70 -0.96 -20.17
C LYS A 24 -0.85 -2.18 -19.28
N ILE A 25 -0.92 -3.40 -19.83
CA ILE A 25 -0.98 -4.63 -19.02
C ILE A 25 0.25 -4.72 -18.12
N ARG A 26 1.45 -4.50 -18.67
CA ARG A 26 2.72 -4.54 -17.92
C ARG A 26 2.77 -3.50 -16.79
N TYR A 27 2.34 -2.27 -17.05
CA TYR A 27 2.35 -1.21 -16.05
C TYR A 27 1.25 -1.39 -15.00
N LEU A 28 0.00 -1.61 -15.45
CA LEU A 28 -1.16 -1.69 -14.56
C LEU A 28 -1.11 -2.92 -13.67
N SER A 29 -0.56 -4.04 -14.14
CA SER A 29 -0.40 -5.24 -13.30
C SER A 29 0.50 -4.95 -12.09
N GLN A 30 1.62 -4.27 -12.30
CA GLN A 30 2.49 -3.84 -11.20
C GLN A 30 1.83 -2.79 -10.29
N ALA A 31 1.04 -1.88 -10.86
CA ALA A 31 0.31 -0.88 -10.07
C ALA A 31 -0.76 -1.55 -9.17
N VAL A 32 -1.53 -2.49 -9.71
CA VAL A 32 -2.52 -3.26 -8.96
C VAL A 32 -1.86 -4.09 -7.87
N GLN A 33 -0.75 -4.79 -8.17
CA GLN A 33 0.05 -5.50 -7.18
C GLN A 33 0.48 -4.55 -6.04
N SER A 34 1.02 -3.38 -6.39
CA SER A 34 1.45 -2.37 -5.42
C SER A 34 0.30 -1.86 -4.55
N CYS A 35 -0.88 -1.61 -5.12
CA CYS A 35 -2.07 -1.17 -4.36
C CYS A 35 -2.57 -2.25 -3.41
N ALA A 36 -2.63 -3.51 -3.86
CA ALA A 36 -3.04 -4.63 -3.05
C ALA A 36 -2.09 -4.84 -1.86
N MET A 37 -0.77 -4.86 -2.12
CA MET A 37 0.25 -4.99 -1.07
C MET A 37 0.18 -3.84 -0.08
N SER A 38 0.08 -2.60 -0.56
CA SER A 38 0.03 -1.42 0.30
C SER A 38 -1.16 -1.49 1.25
N SER A 39 -2.35 -1.81 0.73
CA SER A 39 -3.58 -1.87 1.52
C SER A 39 -3.50 -2.97 2.59
N ALA A 40 -3.05 -4.17 2.21
CA ALA A 40 -2.95 -5.30 3.13
C ALA A 40 -1.91 -5.05 4.24
N ILE A 41 -0.72 -4.57 3.87
CA ILE A 41 0.37 -4.33 4.82
C ILE A 41 0.05 -3.17 5.76
N MET A 42 -0.59 -2.11 5.26
CA MET A 42 -1.08 -1.03 6.12
C MET A 42 -2.12 -1.54 7.13
N GLY A 43 -3.06 -2.39 6.69
CA GLY A 43 -4.04 -3.02 7.59
C GLY A 43 -3.37 -3.86 8.67
N TRP A 44 -2.46 -4.76 8.30
CA TRP A 44 -1.73 -5.60 9.25
C TRP A 44 -0.87 -4.80 10.24
N ARG A 45 -0.19 -3.74 9.78
CA ARG A 45 0.56 -2.84 10.67
C ARG A 45 -0.36 -2.10 11.65
N ALA A 46 -1.57 -1.73 11.23
CA ALA A 46 -2.55 -1.09 12.10
C ALA A 46 -3.11 -2.03 13.19
N LEU A 47 -3.04 -3.34 12.98
CA LEU A 47 -3.48 -4.37 13.92
C LEU A 47 -2.45 -4.72 15.01
N MET A 48 -1.35 -4.00 15.13
CA MET A 48 -0.45 -4.13 16.28
C MET A 48 -1.22 -3.94 17.60
N PRO A 49 -1.03 -4.76 18.65
CA PRO A 49 -0.03 -5.83 18.80
C PRO A 49 -0.52 -7.23 18.37
N TYR A 50 -1.71 -7.35 17.78
CA TYR A 50 -2.23 -8.65 17.33
C TYR A 50 -1.45 -9.20 16.14
N THR A 51 -1.15 -8.34 15.15
CA THR A 51 -0.23 -8.67 14.05
C THR A 51 1.09 -7.90 14.25
N MET A 52 2.18 -8.65 14.43
CA MET A 52 3.50 -8.10 14.78
C MET A 52 4.51 -8.16 13.62
N GLY A 53 4.10 -8.61 12.44
CA GLY A 53 5.01 -8.73 11.31
C GLY A 53 4.28 -9.06 10.02
N THR A 54 4.88 -8.63 8.90
CA THR A 54 4.41 -8.94 7.56
C THR A 54 5.61 -9.28 6.69
N LEU A 55 5.52 -10.39 5.97
CA LEU A 55 6.51 -10.80 4.97
C LEU A 55 5.74 -11.03 3.67
N PHE A 56 6.06 -10.26 2.63
CA PHE A 56 5.47 -10.47 1.31
C PHE A 56 6.35 -11.43 0.50
N SER A 57 5.69 -12.36 -0.20
CA SER A 57 6.35 -13.29 -1.11
C SER A 57 6.17 -12.82 -2.55
N SER A 58 7.21 -12.62 -3.37
CA SER A 58 8.65 -12.84 -3.13
C SER A 58 9.46 -11.56 -3.26
N LEU A 59 10.70 -11.54 -2.74
CA LEU A 59 11.57 -10.37 -2.89
C LEU A 59 12.06 -10.24 -4.34
N ASN A 60 12.70 -11.28 -4.86
CA ASN A 60 13.39 -11.29 -6.15
C ASN A 60 13.05 -12.52 -7.01
N ASP A 61 13.38 -12.43 -8.30
CA ASP A 61 13.33 -13.54 -9.24
C ASP A 61 14.69 -14.24 -9.41
N THR A 62 14.67 -15.53 -9.72
CA THR A 62 15.86 -16.33 -10.03
C THR A 62 16.13 -16.43 -11.54
N TRP A 63 15.14 -16.10 -12.37
CA TRP A 63 15.19 -16.11 -13.84
C TRP A 63 14.12 -15.16 -14.41
N PRO A 64 14.17 -14.77 -15.70
CA PRO A 64 13.17 -13.88 -16.30
C PRO A 64 11.79 -14.53 -16.36
N GLU A 65 10.85 -14.08 -15.52
CA GLU A 65 9.51 -14.64 -15.41
C GLU A 65 8.47 -13.57 -15.02
N ILE A 66 7.19 -13.87 -15.27
CA ILE A 66 6.06 -13.14 -14.69
C ILE A 66 5.81 -13.70 -13.29
N SER A 67 6.18 -12.92 -12.26
CA SER A 67 6.10 -13.37 -10.87
C SER A 67 5.58 -12.28 -9.93
N ASN A 68 5.30 -12.69 -8.69
CA ASN A 68 4.97 -11.80 -7.58
C ASN A 68 6.20 -11.14 -6.94
N SER A 69 7.39 -11.23 -7.55
CA SER A 69 8.58 -10.56 -7.03
C SER A 69 8.40 -9.04 -7.03
N THR A 70 9.13 -8.34 -6.17
CA THR A 70 9.19 -6.87 -6.20
C THR A 70 10.46 -6.35 -6.88
N ILE A 71 11.47 -7.21 -7.03
CA ILE A 71 12.71 -6.96 -7.77
C ILE A 71 12.78 -7.99 -8.90
N ASP A 72 12.87 -7.53 -10.15
CA ASP A 72 12.97 -8.45 -11.29
C ASP A 72 14.35 -9.12 -11.38
N TYR A 73 14.48 -10.12 -12.25
CA TYR A 73 15.74 -10.84 -12.47
C TYR A 73 16.93 -9.93 -12.84
N SER A 74 16.68 -8.80 -13.52
CA SER A 74 17.72 -7.83 -13.88
C SER A 74 18.13 -6.91 -12.71
N GLY A 75 17.51 -7.08 -11.54
CA GLY A 75 17.73 -6.25 -10.35
C GLY A 75 16.93 -4.95 -10.35
N LYS A 76 16.00 -4.75 -11.29
CA LYS A 76 15.19 -3.53 -11.33
C LYS A 76 14.03 -3.62 -10.35
N TRP A 77 13.74 -2.50 -9.72
CA TRP A 77 12.61 -2.38 -8.82
C TRP A 77 11.31 -2.30 -9.61
N LYS A 78 10.35 -3.16 -9.26
CA LYS A 78 8.96 -3.02 -9.68
C LYS A 78 8.26 -1.94 -8.85
N VAL A 79 7.10 -1.47 -9.32
CA VAL A 79 6.29 -0.43 -8.64
C VAL A 79 6.07 -0.77 -7.16
N ALA A 80 5.79 -2.05 -6.86
CA ALA A 80 5.57 -2.54 -5.50
C ALA A 80 6.78 -2.34 -4.56
N HIS A 81 8.02 -2.41 -5.04
CA HIS A 81 9.20 -2.18 -4.21
C HIS A 81 9.38 -0.71 -3.83
N TYR A 82 9.06 0.20 -4.75
CA TYR A 82 9.04 1.63 -4.43
C TYR A 82 7.96 1.97 -3.39
N ALA A 83 6.80 1.32 -3.50
CA ALA A 83 5.72 1.48 -2.52
C ALA A 83 6.09 0.88 -1.16
N SER A 84 6.81 -0.24 -1.12
CA SER A 84 7.19 -0.90 0.13
C SER A 84 8.04 -0.02 1.03
N ARG A 85 8.95 0.77 0.45
CA ARG A 85 9.71 1.78 1.20
C ARG A 85 8.82 2.78 1.95
N ARG A 86 7.60 3.05 1.46
CA ARG A 86 6.67 4.01 2.06
C ARG A 86 5.86 3.37 3.18
N PHE A 87 5.23 2.22 2.93
CA PHE A 87 4.39 1.57 3.94
C PHE A 87 5.19 0.79 5.00
N PHE A 88 6.50 0.57 4.79
CA PHE A 88 7.44 0.10 5.82
C PHE A 88 8.28 1.22 6.47
N ALA A 89 7.96 2.48 6.23
CA ALA A 89 8.65 3.55 6.94
C ALA A 89 8.42 3.43 8.46
N SER A 90 9.47 3.72 9.24
CA SER A 90 9.41 3.58 10.71
C SER A 90 8.33 4.45 11.34
N LEU A 91 8.03 5.59 10.74
CA LEU A 91 6.91 6.44 11.10
C LEU A 91 6.07 6.65 9.84
N ALA A 92 4.86 6.08 9.81
CA ALA A 92 4.05 6.04 8.60
C ALA A 92 2.56 6.27 8.89
N PRO A 93 1.87 7.12 8.09
CA PRO A 93 0.42 7.10 8.06
C PRO A 93 -0.05 5.81 7.38
N LEU A 94 -0.99 5.11 8.01
CA LEU A 94 -1.62 3.93 7.45
C LEU A 94 -3.07 4.28 7.11
N ILE A 95 -3.40 4.19 5.82
CA ILE A 95 -4.71 4.54 5.31
C ILE A 95 -5.20 3.39 4.44
N PHE A 96 -6.32 2.79 4.83
CA PHE A 96 -6.94 1.67 4.14
C PHE A 96 -8.45 1.69 4.34
N VAL A 97 -9.18 0.95 3.52
CA VAL A 97 -10.63 0.82 3.63
C VAL A 97 -10.95 -0.52 4.27
N GLU A 98 -11.80 -0.52 5.29
CA GLU A 98 -12.30 -1.70 5.98
C GLU A 98 -13.80 -1.53 6.24
N ASN A 99 -14.63 -2.50 5.84
CA ASN A 99 -16.09 -2.44 5.99
C ASN A 99 -16.72 -1.14 5.47
N ASP A 100 -16.34 -0.72 4.26
CA ASP A 100 -16.75 0.54 3.61
C ASP A 100 -16.37 1.83 4.35
N LYS A 101 -15.48 1.75 5.35
CA LYS A 101 -14.99 2.90 6.11
C LYS A 101 -13.53 3.15 5.85
N LEU A 102 -13.16 4.42 5.75
CA LEU A 102 -11.77 4.83 5.64
C LEU A 102 -11.13 4.87 7.03
N MET A 103 -10.16 3.99 7.21
CA MET A 103 -9.39 3.84 8.44
C MET A 103 -8.11 4.66 8.34
N VAL A 104 -7.84 5.48 9.36
CA VAL A 104 -6.65 6.34 9.42
C VAL A 104 -5.91 6.07 10.72
N TYR A 105 -4.70 5.55 10.60
CA TYR A 105 -3.78 5.24 11.69
C TYR A 105 -2.44 5.92 11.46
N VAL A 106 -1.63 6.00 12.52
CA VAL A 106 -0.21 6.29 12.44
C VAL A 106 0.55 5.19 13.17
N ALA A 107 1.51 4.57 12.49
CA ALA A 107 2.42 3.60 13.08
C ALA A 107 3.77 4.25 13.40
N ASN A 108 4.29 3.91 14.57
CA ASN A 108 5.63 4.27 15.05
C ASN A 108 6.38 3.00 15.45
N ASP A 109 7.25 2.53 14.56
CA ASP A 109 8.16 1.41 14.76
C ASP A 109 9.50 1.88 15.39
N SER A 110 9.63 3.16 15.76
CA SER A 110 10.85 3.69 16.37
C SER A 110 10.89 3.40 17.87
N ALA A 111 12.09 3.47 18.45
CA ALA A 111 12.31 3.28 19.89
C ALA A 111 11.97 4.53 20.73
N LYS A 112 11.38 5.58 20.13
CA LYS A 112 11.05 6.84 20.80
C LYS A 112 9.58 7.19 20.59
N ASP A 113 9.01 7.85 21.57
CA ASP A 113 7.69 8.45 21.42
C ASP A 113 7.80 9.66 20.49
N GLU A 114 6.80 9.83 19.62
CA GLU A 114 6.80 10.87 18.59
C GLU A 114 5.52 11.69 18.67
N GLU A 115 5.66 13.02 18.58
CA GLU A 115 4.54 13.94 18.38
C GLU A 115 4.51 14.36 16.92
N VAL A 116 3.43 14.02 16.22
CA VAL A 116 3.36 14.18 14.77
C VAL A 116 2.13 14.98 14.35
N GLU A 117 2.29 15.77 13.30
CA GLU A 117 1.19 16.49 12.66
C GLU A 117 0.71 15.70 11.42
N LEU A 118 -0.45 15.05 11.54
CA LEU A 118 -1.08 14.33 10.44
C LEU A 118 -2.02 15.27 9.66
N LYS A 119 -1.74 15.46 8.37
CA LYS A 119 -2.58 16.26 7.45
C LYS A 119 -3.38 15.37 6.50
N LEU A 120 -4.68 15.26 6.73
CA LEU A 120 -5.60 14.55 5.84
C LEU A 120 -6.24 15.53 4.86
N LYS A 121 -6.18 15.22 3.55
CA LYS A 121 -6.67 16.11 2.48
C LYS A 121 -7.52 15.34 1.48
N LEU A 122 -8.77 15.74 1.32
CA LEU A 122 -9.67 15.23 0.29
C LEU A 122 -9.69 16.19 -0.90
N ARG A 123 -9.40 15.66 -2.09
CA ARG A 123 -9.28 16.45 -3.33
C ARG A 123 -10.00 15.77 -4.49
N TYR A 124 -10.52 16.59 -5.38
CA TYR A 124 -10.99 16.15 -6.69
C TYR A 124 -9.81 15.95 -7.64
N PHE A 125 -9.98 15.10 -8.66
CA PHE A 125 -8.95 14.86 -9.69
C PHE A 125 -8.57 16.10 -10.49
N ASN A 126 -9.46 17.09 -10.59
CA ASN A 126 -9.17 18.40 -11.20
C ASN A 126 -8.34 19.33 -10.29
N GLY A 127 -7.87 18.84 -9.14
CA GLY A 127 -7.07 19.60 -8.18
C GLY A 127 -7.88 20.48 -7.22
N LYS A 128 -9.20 20.61 -7.39
CA LYS A 128 -10.05 21.35 -6.44
C LYS A 128 -10.02 20.67 -5.07
N LYS A 129 -9.85 21.48 -4.03
CA LYS A 129 -9.87 21.03 -2.63
C LYS A 129 -11.33 20.79 -2.22
N LYS A 130 -11.62 19.65 -1.61
CA LYS A 130 -12.93 19.37 -1.01
C LYS A 130 -12.86 19.60 0.50
N GLU A 131 -11.89 18.98 1.16
CA GLU A 131 -11.76 19.04 2.62
C GLU A 131 -10.29 18.88 3.06
N SER A 132 -9.93 19.43 4.21
CA SER A 132 -8.62 19.25 4.82
C SER A 132 -8.76 19.29 6.34
N GLN A 133 -8.17 18.33 7.03
CA GLN A 133 -8.12 18.27 8.48
C GLN A 133 -6.68 18.04 8.94
N VAL A 134 -6.35 18.55 10.12
CA VAL A 134 -5.03 18.42 10.74
C VAL A 134 -5.21 17.84 12.13
N TYR A 135 -4.42 16.83 12.47
CA TYR A 135 -4.42 16.18 13.77
C TYR A 135 -3.01 16.21 14.36
N ASN A 136 -2.89 16.69 15.59
CA ASN A 136 -1.68 16.50 16.38
C ASN A 136 -1.84 15.19 17.12
N VAL A 137 -0.97 14.22 16.83
CA VAL A 137 -1.08 12.85 17.33
C VAL A 137 0.18 12.53 18.11
N PHE A 138 0.01 12.15 19.38
CA PHE A 138 1.06 11.52 20.15
C PHE A 138 1.07 10.03 19.82
N VAL A 139 2.20 9.51 19.35
CA VAL A 139 2.37 8.12 18.94
C VAL A 139 3.49 7.50 19.77
N PRO A 140 3.16 6.70 20.79
CA PRO A 140 4.17 6.02 21.60
C PRO A 140 5.09 5.15 20.74
N SER A 141 6.31 4.92 21.23
CA SER A 141 7.26 3.99 20.63
C SER A 141 6.66 2.60 20.45
N MET A 142 6.97 1.96 19.32
CA MET A 142 6.51 0.60 18.99
C MET A 142 4.99 0.41 19.06
N THR A 143 4.21 1.37 18.53
CA THR A 143 2.74 1.28 18.50
C THR A 143 2.11 1.75 17.20
N SER A 144 0.86 1.32 16.97
CA SER A 144 -0.04 1.88 15.96
C SER A 144 -1.23 2.54 16.65
N VAL A 145 -1.45 3.82 16.37
CA VAL A 145 -2.54 4.61 16.96
C VAL A 145 -3.60 4.90 15.92
N LYS A 146 -4.85 4.55 16.21
CA LYS A 146 -6.01 4.94 15.40
C LYS A 146 -6.27 6.44 15.59
N VAL A 147 -6.23 7.20 14.51
CA VAL A 147 -6.47 8.65 14.52
C VAL A 147 -7.91 8.95 14.16
N ARG A 148 -8.44 8.29 13.12
CA ARG A 148 -9.78 8.57 12.61
C ARG A 148 -10.39 7.37 11.90
N GLU A 149 -11.72 7.32 11.93
CA GLU A 149 -12.57 6.50 11.08
C GLU A 149 -13.52 7.46 10.36
N ILE A 150 -13.68 7.31 9.04
CA ILE A 150 -14.51 8.16 8.19
C ILE A 150 -15.46 7.26 7.39
N ASP A 151 -16.75 7.59 7.45
CA ASP A 151 -17.81 6.95 6.67
C ASP A 151 -17.85 7.45 5.21
#